data_AF-A0A936FZY2-F1
#
_entry.id   AF-A0A936FZY2-F1
#
_cell.length_a   1.000
_cell.length_b   1.000
_cell.length_c   1.000
_cell.angle_alpha   90.00
_cell.angle_beta   90.00
_cell.angle_gamma   90.00
#
_symmetry.space_group_name_H-M   'P 1'
#
loop_
_entity.id
_entity.type
_entity.pdbx_description
1 polymer ?
#
loop_
_entity_poly.entity_id
_entity_poly.type
_entity_poly.pdbx_seq_one_letter_code
_entity_poly.pdbx_strand_id
1 'polypeptide(L)'
;MALKTIGTYEFPSRSRQELYGEDMLVHVWWKDNPMFCAAATFRAPQAMSWADFRAAIVDPWASSDPDYDASHDFSWGLDGQPFTPEPGTSLADLGIGHKHTVSFWG
;
A
#
# COMPACT_ATOMS: atom_id res chain seq x y z
N MET A 1 -19.88 -7.42 15.12
CA MET A 1 -20.73 -8.55 15.58
C MET A 1 -19.86 -9.79 15.67
N ALA A 2 -20.01 -10.60 16.73
CA ALA A 2 -19.33 -11.89 16.83
C ALA A 2 -20.09 -12.97 16.04
N LEU A 3 -19.36 -13.94 15.49
CA LEU A 3 -19.96 -15.05 14.75
C LEU A 3 -20.72 -15.99 15.71
N LYS A 4 -21.88 -16.51 15.29
CA LYS A 4 -22.59 -17.58 16.02
C LYS A 4 -22.12 -18.93 15.50
N THR A 5 -21.55 -19.76 16.36
CA THR A 5 -20.96 -21.04 15.98
C THR A 5 -21.34 -22.17 16.92
N ILE A 6 -21.27 -23.41 16.44
CA ILE A 6 -21.58 -24.63 17.21
C ILE A 6 -20.45 -25.06 18.17
N GLY A 7 -19.30 -24.37 18.12
CA GLY A 7 -18.12 -24.59 18.96
C GLY A 7 -17.17 -23.40 18.86
N THR A 8 -16.02 -23.48 19.55
CA THR A 8 -15.00 -22.41 19.53
C THR A 8 -14.55 -22.11 18.10
N TYR A 9 -14.60 -20.83 17.72
CA TYR A 9 -14.28 -20.37 16.36
C TYR A 9 -13.19 -19.31 16.40
N GLU A 10 -11.99 -19.76 16.77
CA GLU A 10 -10.80 -18.92 16.86
C GLU A 10 -9.78 -19.45 15.86
N PHE A 11 -9.56 -18.69 14.79
CA PHE A 11 -8.59 -19.03 13.75
C PHE A 11 -7.72 -17.80 13.48
N PRO A 12 -6.39 -17.96 13.39
CA PRO A 12 -5.53 -16.86 13.00
C PRO A 12 -5.84 -16.43 11.57
N SER A 13 -5.62 -15.15 11.27
CA SER A 13 -5.72 -14.67 9.90
C SER A 13 -4.80 -15.47 8.97
N ARG A 14 -5.34 -15.84 7.79
CA ARG A 14 -4.59 -16.51 6.72
C ARG A 14 -3.61 -15.58 6.01
N SER A 15 -3.77 -14.26 6.19
CA SER A 15 -2.86 -13.21 5.70
C SER A 15 -2.45 -12.34 6.88
N ARG A 16 -1.87 -12.98 7.90
CA ARG A 16 -1.24 -12.31 9.03
C ARG A 16 0.21 -11.97 8.68
N GLN A 17 0.73 -10.86 9.22
CA GLN A 17 2.04 -10.31 8.85
C GLN A 17 3.18 -11.33 9.03
N GLU A 18 3.11 -12.21 10.03
CA GLU A 18 4.16 -13.17 10.34
C GLU A 18 4.39 -14.20 9.20
N LEU A 19 3.44 -14.32 8.26
CA LEU A 19 3.59 -15.19 7.08
C LEU A 19 4.42 -14.58 5.95
N TYR A 20 4.77 -13.29 6.05
CA TYR A 20 5.46 -12.53 5.01
C TYR A 20 6.90 -12.16 5.40
N GLY A 21 7.35 -12.55 6.60
CA GLY A 21 8.69 -12.30 7.09
C GLY A 21 8.95 -10.80 7.28
N GLU A 22 10.06 -10.31 6.72
CA GLU A 22 10.42 -8.90 6.75
C GLU A 22 9.65 -8.06 5.71
N ASP A 23 8.90 -8.71 4.83
CA ASP A 23 8.06 -8.02 3.84
C ASP A 23 6.63 -7.87 4.34
N MET A 24 5.89 -6.97 3.69
CA MET A 24 4.48 -6.75 3.90
C MET A 24 3.75 -6.62 2.58
N LEU A 25 2.42 -6.75 2.62
CA LEU A 25 1.56 -6.39 1.49
C LEU A 25 1.17 -4.92 1.63
N VAL A 26 1.30 -4.14 0.56
CA VAL A 26 0.85 -2.76 0.49
C VAL A 26 -0.07 -2.61 -0.71
N HIS A 27 -1.24 -2.00 -0.50
CA HIS A 27 -2.15 -1.66 -1.58
C HIS A 27 -1.80 -0.26 -2.11
N VAL A 28 -1.72 -0.09 -3.43
CA VAL A 28 -1.47 1.19 -4.08
C VAL A 28 -2.69 1.55 -4.92
N TRP A 29 -3.25 2.72 -4.67
CA TRP A 29 -4.46 3.20 -5.32
C TRP A 29 -4.28 4.59 -5.90
N TRP A 30 -4.26 4.68 -7.24
CA TRP A 30 -4.40 5.96 -7.92
C TRP A 30 -5.90 6.33 -7.95
N LYS A 31 -6.28 7.35 -7.17
CA LYS A 31 -7.68 7.77 -7.08
C LYS A 31 -8.11 8.50 -8.34
N ASP A 32 -9.39 8.37 -8.66
CA ASP A 32 -10.06 9.01 -9.81
C ASP A 32 -9.45 8.66 -11.18
N ASN A 33 -8.58 7.64 -11.24
CA ASN A 33 -8.06 7.08 -12.48
C ASN A 33 -8.93 5.87 -12.92
N PRO A 34 -9.63 5.94 -14.06
CA PRO A 34 -10.50 4.85 -14.55
C PRO A 34 -9.75 3.71 -15.28
N MET A 35 -8.47 3.88 -15.61
CA MET A 35 -7.64 2.87 -16.30
C MET A 35 -7.44 1.61 -15.44
N PHE A 36 -7.29 1.80 -14.13
CA PHE A 36 -7.12 0.71 -13.17
C PHE A 36 -8.45 0.33 -12.53
N CYS A 37 -8.87 -0.94 -12.69
CA CYS A 37 -10.15 -1.41 -12.15
C CYS A 37 -10.19 -1.50 -10.62
N ALA A 38 -9.04 -1.53 -9.94
CA ALA A 38 -8.89 -1.61 -8.51
C ALA A 38 -7.49 -1.16 -8.08
N ALA A 39 -7.29 -0.98 -6.76
CA ALA A 39 -5.97 -0.82 -6.18
C ALA A 39 -5.10 -2.06 -6.48
N ALA A 40 -3.84 -1.82 -6.85
CA ALA A 40 -2.86 -2.90 -7.01
C ALA A 40 -2.33 -3.33 -5.63
N THR A 41 -1.90 -4.58 -5.51
CA THR A 41 -1.28 -5.10 -4.27
C THR A 41 0.13 -5.54 -4.55
N PHE A 42 1.07 -4.97 -3.82
CA PHE A 42 2.49 -5.27 -3.94
C PHE A 42 3.03 -5.87 -2.65
N ARG A 43 4.09 -6.65 -2.80
CA ARG A 43 4.91 -7.10 -1.68
C ARG A 43 6.13 -6.19 -1.61
N ALA A 44 6.38 -5.59 -0.45
CA ALA A 44 7.51 -4.69 -0.24
C ALA A 44 8.18 -4.97 1.12
N PRO A 45 9.52 -4.84 1.22
CA PRO A 45 10.21 -4.90 2.51
C PRO A 45 9.72 -3.78 3.43
N GLN A 46 9.51 -4.10 4.72
CA GLN A 46 9.15 -3.10 5.72
C GLN A 46 10.21 -1.99 5.85
N ALA A 47 11.48 -2.34 5.68
CA ALA A 47 12.62 -1.44 5.75
C ALA A 47 12.91 -0.67 4.44
N MET A 48 12.14 -0.91 3.36
CA MET A 48 12.31 -0.19 2.09
C MET A 48 12.09 1.31 2.32
N SER A 49 12.91 2.17 1.73
CA SER A 49 12.67 3.62 1.79
C SER A 49 11.44 3.99 0.96
N TRP A 50 10.79 5.10 1.30
CA TRP A 50 9.70 5.62 0.47
C TRP A 50 10.14 5.91 -0.97
N ALA A 51 11.33 6.52 -1.15
CA ALA A 51 11.87 6.82 -2.46
C ALA A 51 12.04 5.57 -3.32
N ASP A 52 12.60 4.50 -2.73
CA ASP A 52 12.80 3.24 -3.44
C ASP A 52 11.45 2.56 -3.73
N PHE A 53 10.50 2.59 -2.79
CA PHE A 53 9.15 2.06 -3.00
C PHE A 53 8.45 2.76 -4.16
N ARG A 54 8.51 4.10 -4.22
CA ARG A 54 7.94 4.87 -5.32
C ARG A 54 8.61 4.49 -6.66
N ALA A 55 9.93 4.58 -6.74
CA ALA A 55 10.67 4.37 -7.98
C ALA A 55 10.61 2.92 -8.50
N ALA A 56 10.61 1.93 -7.61
CA ALA A 56 10.65 0.52 -8.00
C ALA A 56 9.27 -0.12 -8.18
N ILE A 57 8.23 0.41 -7.53
CA ILE A 57 6.90 -0.21 -7.50
C ILE A 57 5.82 0.74 -8.05
N VAL A 58 5.68 1.94 -7.47
CA VAL A 58 4.56 2.83 -7.82
C VAL A 58 4.70 3.39 -9.23
N ASP A 59 5.84 3.99 -9.54
CA ASP A 59 6.04 4.68 -10.81
C ASP A 59 5.96 3.71 -12.00
N PRO A 60 6.61 2.51 -11.98
CA PRO A 60 6.49 1.55 -13.08
C PRO A 60 5.06 1.03 -13.28
N TRP A 61 4.31 0.82 -12.19
CA TRP A 61 2.91 0.39 -12.27
C TRP A 61 2.03 1.49 -12.85
N ALA A 62 2.14 2.72 -12.32
CA ALA A 62 1.33 3.85 -12.73
C ALA A 62 1.63 4.29 -14.18
N SER A 63 2.87 4.12 -14.65
CA SER A 63 3.29 4.37 -16.04
C SER A 63 2.60 3.48 -17.09
N SER A 64 1.83 2.47 -16.66
CA SER A 64 0.92 1.73 -17.56
C SER A 64 -0.24 2.59 -18.05
N ASP A 65 -0.54 3.70 -17.36
CA ASP A 65 -1.42 4.75 -17.83
C ASP A 65 -0.60 5.84 -18.55
N PRO A 66 -0.94 6.19 -19.81
CA PRO A 66 -0.19 7.20 -20.57
C PRO A 66 -0.26 8.62 -19.96
N ASP A 67 -1.22 8.92 -19.08
CA ASP A 67 -1.35 10.23 -18.44
C ASP A 67 -0.45 10.36 -17.19
N TYR A 68 0.26 9.30 -16.80
CA TYR A 68 1.14 9.33 -15.64
C TYR A 68 2.43 10.10 -15.89
N ASP A 69 2.77 11.02 -14.98
CA ASP A 69 4.06 11.71 -14.94
C ASP A 69 4.71 11.53 -13.56
N ALA A 70 5.84 10.83 -13.52
CA ALA A 70 6.58 10.59 -12.28
C ALA A 70 7.14 11.87 -11.65
N SER A 71 7.26 12.97 -12.40
CA SER A 71 7.70 14.27 -11.89
C SER A 71 6.58 15.10 -11.24
N HIS A 72 5.32 14.67 -11.40
CA HIS A 72 4.18 15.36 -10.83
C HIS A 72 4.17 15.30 -9.29
N ASP A 73 3.72 16.39 -8.68
CA ASP A 73 3.61 16.53 -7.24
C ASP A 73 2.26 16.00 -6.76
N PHE A 74 2.19 14.67 -6.64
CA PHE A 74 0.99 14.00 -6.17
C PHE A 74 0.71 14.28 -4.69
N SER A 75 -0.58 14.43 -4.37
CA SER A 75 -1.06 14.31 -2.99
C SER A 75 -1.13 12.85 -2.59
N TRP A 76 -0.80 12.54 -1.34
CA TRP A 76 -0.78 11.18 -0.82
C TRP A 76 -1.75 10.99 0.34
N GLY A 77 -2.24 9.76 0.49
CA GLY A 77 -3.06 9.34 1.61
C GLY A 77 -2.73 7.93 2.07
N LEU A 78 -2.85 7.68 3.37
CA LEU A 78 -2.66 6.36 4.00
C LEU A 78 -3.96 5.98 4.70
N ASP A 79 -4.58 4.88 4.25
CA ASP A 79 -5.87 4.39 4.74
C ASP A 79 -6.97 5.47 4.78
N GLY A 80 -6.97 6.33 3.77
CA GLY A 80 -7.93 7.42 3.60
C GLY A 80 -7.63 8.69 4.40
N GLN A 81 -6.55 8.74 5.17
CA GLN A 81 -6.07 9.95 5.85
C GLN A 81 -4.98 10.65 5.05
N PRO A 82 -4.84 12.00 5.13
CA PRO A 82 -3.72 12.71 4.53
C PRO A 82 -2.38 12.16 5.00
N PHE A 83 -1.46 11.99 4.07
CA PHE A 83 -0.15 11.38 4.30
C PHE A 83 0.92 12.20 3.58
N THR A 84 2.04 12.45 4.25
CA THR A 84 3.18 13.19 3.67
C THR A 84 4.43 12.34 3.86
N PRO A 85 4.75 11.47 2.88
CA PRO A 85 5.87 10.56 3.01
C PRO A 85 7.21 11.28 2.89
N GLU A 86 8.13 10.96 3.80
CA GLU A 86 9.52 11.43 3.73
C GLU A 86 10.37 10.46 2.89
N PRO A 87 11.05 10.93 1.82
CA PRO A 87 11.72 10.05 0.85
C PRO A 87 12.74 9.06 1.44
N GLY A 88 13.52 9.49 2.43
CA GLY A 88 14.58 8.68 3.03
C GLY A 88 14.12 7.77 4.17
N THR A 89 12.85 7.86 4.57
CA THR A 89 12.31 7.15 5.73
C THR A 89 11.74 5.80 5.29
N SER A 90 11.89 4.77 6.13
CA SER A 90 11.39 3.43 5.80
C SER A 90 9.86 3.39 5.78
N LEU A 91 9.27 2.47 5.02
CA LEU A 91 7.81 2.31 4.97
C LEU A 91 7.23 2.05 6.37
N ALA A 92 7.87 1.19 7.17
CA ALA A 92 7.44 0.91 8.53
C ALA A 92 7.52 2.14 9.45
N ASP A 93 8.60 2.92 9.37
CA ASP A 93 8.77 4.14 10.18
C ASP A 93 7.80 5.25 9.76
N LEU A 94 7.35 5.25 8.50
CA LEU A 94 6.26 6.12 8.01
C LEU A 94 4.87 5.66 8.45
N GLY A 95 4.76 4.53 9.18
CA GLY A 95 3.50 3.97 9.64
C GLY A 95 2.75 3.14 8.58
N ILE A 96 3.39 2.82 7.45
CA ILE A 96 2.82 1.91 6.45
C ILE A 96 3.01 0.48 6.96
N GLY A 97 1.90 -0.22 7.20
CA GLY A 97 1.87 -1.57 7.71
C GLY A 97 1.26 -2.59 6.75
N HIS A 98 1.17 -3.83 7.22
CA HIS A 98 0.60 -4.94 6.45
C HIS A 98 -0.85 -4.69 6.02
N LYS A 99 -1.07 -4.71 4.71
CA LYS A 99 -2.34 -4.46 4.01
C LYS A 99 -2.89 -3.04 4.18
N HIS A 100 -2.02 -2.07 4.51
CA HIS A 100 -2.39 -0.67 4.40
C HIS A 100 -2.57 -0.28 2.93
N THR A 101 -3.40 0.73 2.70
CA THR A 101 -3.63 1.32 1.38
C THR A 101 -2.99 2.69 1.30
N VAL A 102 -1.95 2.77 0.48
CA VAL A 102 -1.35 4.01 0.03
C VAL A 102 -2.13 4.48 -1.20
N SER A 103 -2.62 5.71 -1.15
CA SER A 103 -3.35 6.32 -2.26
C SER A 103 -2.66 7.59 -2.71
N PHE A 104 -2.81 7.92 -3.99
CA PHE A 104 -2.34 9.19 -4.54
C PHE A 104 -3.30 9.75 -5.58
N TRP A 105 -3.27 11.07 -5.76
CA TRP A 105 -4.13 11.82 -6.67
C TRP A 105 -3.58 13.23 -6.92
N GLY A 106 -4.28 13.95 -7.81
CA GLY A 106 -3.95 15.30 -8.22
C GLY A 106 -3.26 15.33 -9.57
#